data_AF-A0AAU0TW08-F1
#
_entry.id   AF-A0AAU0TW08-F1
#
_cell.length_a   1.000
_cell.length_b   1.000
_cell.length_c   1.000
_cell.angle_alpha   90.00
_cell.angle_beta   90.00
_cell.angle_gamma   90.00
#
_symmetry.space_group_name_H-M   'P 1'
#
loop_
_entity.id
_entity.type
_entity.pdbx_description
1 polymer ?
#
loop_
_entity_poly.entity_id
_entity_poly.type
_entity_poly.pdbx_seq_one_letter_code
_entity_poly.pdbx_strand_id
1 'polypeptide(L)'
;MDEVQRLGELLSANQRNEEHKHQQFHTDLARWESGISGLYQQIESWMAPLKSTGQMEFEYEPHQAQSKGYPDENSPFRTQRLTLSFAGRQVVFVPDAMGPKGLISIAATGLSVHAQEQVSLTLDADGSEWQMTRRIGVKESATHQFTADYFARQLQTLVPQHPV
;
A
#
# COMPACT_ATOMS: atom_id res chain seq x y z
N MET A 1 17.79 -1.61 49.62
CA MET A 1 17.75 -1.04 48.26
C MET A 1 17.11 0.31 48.38
N ASP A 2 17.80 1.36 47.96
CA ASP A 2 17.33 2.74 48.01
C ASP A 2 16.28 2.97 46.92
N GLU A 3 15.14 3.55 47.27
CA GLU A 3 14.05 3.81 46.32
C GLU A 3 14.48 4.77 45.20
N VAL A 4 15.45 5.65 45.46
CA VAL A 4 16.03 6.56 44.47
C VAL A 4 16.85 5.79 43.43
N GLN A 5 17.58 4.76 43.85
CA GLN A 5 18.36 3.91 42.94
C GLN A 5 17.44 3.11 42.00
N ARG A 6 16.33 2.58 42.54
CA ARG A 6 15.30 1.87 41.76
C ARG A 6 14.61 2.80 40.75
N LEU A 7 14.35 4.04 41.13
CA LEU A 7 13.79 5.05 40.21
C LEU A 7 14.75 5.36 39.06
N GLY A 8 16.05 5.52 39.35
CA GLY A 8 17.08 5.74 38.33
C GLY A 8 17.18 4.59 37.32
N GLU A 9 17.09 3.35 37.79
CA GLU A 9 17.04 2.16 36.92
C GLU A 9 15.79 2.12 36.04
N LEU A 10 14.62 2.44 36.60
CA LEU A 10 13.35 2.48 35.87
C LEU A 10 13.34 3.59 34.80
N LEU A 11 13.83 4.79 35.12
CA LEU A 11 13.92 5.89 34.17
C LEU A 11 14.88 5.57 33.02
N SER A 12 16.05 4.97 33.33
CA SER A 12 17.03 4.55 32.33
C SER A 12 16.51 3.40 31.45
N ALA A 13 15.71 2.49 32.01
CA ALA A 13 15.03 1.45 31.24
C ALA A 13 13.92 2.03 30.34
N ASN A 14 13.17 3.01 30.85
CA ASN A 14 12.12 3.69 30.09
C ASN A 14 12.71 4.47 28.90
N GLN A 15 13.76 5.26 29.13
CA GLN A 15 14.43 6.01 28.06
C GLN A 15 14.94 5.09 26.94
N ARG A 16 15.62 4.00 27.29
CA ARG A 16 16.08 3.00 26.30
C ARG A 16 14.90 2.40 25.53
N ASN A 17 13.80 2.08 26.21
CA ASN A 17 12.61 1.56 25.54
C ASN A 17 11.99 2.57 24.57
N GLU A 18 11.93 3.86 24.93
CA GLU A 18 11.43 4.90 24.04
C GLU A 18 12.33 5.12 22.82
N GLU A 19 13.65 5.11 23.01
CA GLU A 19 14.64 5.17 21.92
C GLU A 19 14.48 3.98 20.95
N HIS A 20 14.35 2.77 21.50
CA HIS A 20 14.10 1.56 20.69
C HIS A 20 12.79 1.63 19.91
N LYS A 21 11.70 2.12 20.53
CA LYS A 21 10.41 2.31 19.85
C LYS A 21 10.51 3.32 18.70
N HIS A 22 11.21 4.44 18.91
CA HIS A 22 11.41 5.44 17.86
C HIS A 22 12.20 4.86 16.69
N GLN A 23 13.30 4.16 16.96
CA GLN A 23 14.11 3.52 15.91
C GLN A 23 13.31 2.47 15.12
N GLN A 24 12.55 1.64 15.82
CA GLN A 24 11.69 0.64 15.19
C GLN A 24 10.64 1.31 14.29
N PHE A 25 9.98 2.36 14.80
CA PHE A 25 8.99 3.11 14.03
C PHE A 25 9.57 3.71 12.74
N HIS A 26 10.77 4.31 12.81
CA HIS A 26 11.45 4.84 11.61
C HIS A 26 11.82 3.74 10.61
N THR A 27 12.25 2.58 11.10
CA THR A 27 12.57 1.42 10.26
C THR A 27 11.33 0.91 9.54
N ASP A 28 10.23 0.76 10.26
CA ASP A 28 8.95 0.30 9.73
C ASP A 28 8.36 1.30 8.73
N LEU A 29 8.47 2.60 9.01
CA LEU A 29 8.04 3.66 8.09
C LEU A 29 8.83 3.65 6.78
N ALA A 30 10.15 3.52 6.86
CA ALA A 30 11.01 3.43 5.67
C ALA A 30 10.68 2.19 4.83
N ARG A 31 10.38 1.07 5.51
CA ARG A 31 9.93 -0.15 4.83
C ARG A 31 8.58 0.04 4.17
N TRP A 32 7.63 0.68 4.84
CA TRP A 32 6.30 0.96 4.30
C TRP A 32 6.40 1.77 2.99
N GLU A 33 7.20 2.84 2.99
CA GLU A 33 7.43 3.68 1.82
C GLU A 33 8.15 2.92 0.68
N SER A 34 9.20 2.16 1.03
CA SER A 34 9.96 1.35 0.08
C SER A 34 9.11 0.22 -0.54
N GLY A 35 8.21 -0.38 0.24
CA GLY A 35 7.29 -1.41 -0.25
C GLY A 35 6.33 -0.84 -1.30
N ILE A 36 5.73 0.32 -1.04
CA ILE A 36 4.81 0.99 -1.97
C ILE A 36 5.54 1.41 -3.26
N SER A 37 6.67 2.10 -3.12
CA SER A 37 7.45 2.55 -4.29
C SER A 37 7.98 1.36 -5.11
N GLY A 38 8.42 0.29 -4.43
CA GLY A 38 8.84 -0.95 -5.07
C GLY A 38 7.70 -1.62 -5.86
N LEU A 39 6.48 -1.65 -5.32
CA LEU A 39 5.31 -2.15 -6.07
C LEU A 39 5.05 -1.31 -7.31
N TYR A 40 5.07 0.02 -7.21
CA TYR A 40 4.80 0.90 -8.34
C TYR A 40 5.84 0.72 -9.45
N GLN A 41 7.11 0.59 -9.09
CA GLN A 41 8.17 0.25 -10.05
C GLN A 41 7.94 -1.11 -10.72
N GLN A 42 7.46 -2.11 -9.97
CA GLN A 42 7.11 -3.42 -10.55
C GLN A 42 5.95 -3.29 -11.54
N ILE A 43 4.87 -2.59 -11.18
CA ILE A 43 3.72 -2.35 -12.06
C ILE A 43 4.16 -1.63 -13.34
N GLU A 44 4.95 -0.57 -13.20
CA GLU A 44 5.47 0.19 -14.34
C GLU A 44 6.35 -0.67 -15.25
N SER A 45 7.21 -1.53 -14.67
CA SER A 45 8.02 -2.49 -15.41
C SER A 45 7.16 -3.50 -16.18
N TRP A 46 6.14 -4.07 -15.53
CA TRP A 46 5.22 -5.02 -16.18
C TRP A 46 4.48 -4.38 -17.35
N MET A 47 4.06 -3.12 -17.20
CA MET A 47 3.28 -2.40 -18.20
C MET A 47 4.14 -1.54 -19.14
N ALA A 48 5.46 -1.64 -19.08
CA ALA A 48 6.38 -0.87 -19.91
C ALA A 48 6.06 -0.96 -21.42
N PRO A 49 5.66 -2.12 -21.97
CA PRO A 49 5.23 -2.20 -23.37
C PRO A 49 4.03 -1.30 -23.69
N LEU A 50 3.01 -1.24 -22.81
CA LEU A 50 1.82 -0.40 -23.00
C LEU A 50 2.10 1.08 -22.77
N LYS A 51 2.99 1.39 -21.83
CA LYS A 51 3.45 2.76 -21.59
C LYS A 51 4.22 3.31 -22.80
N SER A 52 5.14 2.52 -23.36
CA SER A 52 5.98 2.95 -24.48
C SER A 52 5.20 3.16 -25.79
N THR A 53 4.08 2.47 -25.97
CA THR A 53 3.16 2.68 -27.11
C THR A 53 2.14 3.79 -26.88
N GLY A 54 2.16 4.47 -25.72
CA GLY A 54 1.20 5.50 -25.36
C GLY A 54 -0.21 4.96 -25.09
N GLN A 55 -0.36 3.65 -24.90
CA GLN A 55 -1.66 3.01 -24.62
C GLN A 55 -2.02 3.06 -23.13
N MET A 56 -1.04 3.35 -22.27
CA MET A 56 -1.20 3.52 -20.85
C MET A 56 -0.38 4.69 -20.33
N GLU A 57 -1.01 5.56 -19.56
CA GLU A 57 -0.35 6.68 -18.88
C GLU A 57 -0.24 6.39 -17.38
N PHE A 58 0.85 6.85 -16.79
CA PHE A 58 1.18 6.70 -15.38
C PHE A 58 1.27 8.08 -14.76
N GLU A 59 0.43 8.34 -13.77
CA GLU A 59 0.42 9.59 -13.02
C GLU A 59 0.67 9.31 -11.53
N TYR A 60 1.62 10.04 -10.96
CA TYR A 60 2.01 9.93 -9.56
C TYR A 60 1.68 11.25 -8.84
N GLU A 61 0.82 11.18 -7.85
CA GLU A 61 0.38 12.37 -7.11
C GLU A 61 0.70 12.23 -5.63
N PRO A 62 1.14 13.30 -4.94
CA PRO A 62 1.40 13.25 -3.50
C PRO A 62 0.19 12.74 -2.72
N HIS A 63 0.43 11.82 -1.80
CA HIS A 63 -0.59 11.23 -0.95
C HIS A 63 -0.11 11.16 0.50
N GLN A 64 -1.01 11.50 1.42
CA GLN A 64 -0.75 11.39 2.86
C GLN A 64 -1.80 10.46 3.45
N ALA A 65 -1.37 9.27 3.85
CA ALA A 65 -2.26 8.27 4.40
C ALA A 65 -2.59 8.60 5.85
N GLN A 66 -3.86 8.48 6.23
CA GLN A 66 -4.35 8.80 7.57
C GLN A 66 -4.62 7.52 8.35
N SER A 67 -4.39 7.55 9.67
CA SER A 67 -4.75 6.45 10.55
C SER A 67 -5.37 6.99 11.84
N LYS A 68 -6.14 6.16 12.55
CA LYS A 68 -6.72 6.55 13.85
C LYS A 68 -5.67 6.96 14.89
N GLY A 69 -4.41 6.52 14.73
CA GLY A 69 -3.29 6.90 15.60
C GLY A 69 -2.61 8.22 15.20
N TYR A 70 -2.83 8.68 13.97
CA TYR A 70 -2.30 9.94 13.43
C TYR A 70 -3.39 10.69 12.65
N PRO A 71 -4.44 11.20 13.32
CA PRO A 71 -5.34 12.18 12.72
C PRO A 71 -4.57 13.48 12.43
N ASP A 72 -4.91 14.19 11.35
CA ASP A 72 -4.39 15.51 10.93
C ASP A 72 -3.16 15.54 9.98
N GLU A 73 -2.80 16.75 9.54
CA GLU A 73 -1.76 17.10 8.53
C GLU A 73 -0.33 16.62 8.85
N ASN A 74 -0.13 16.06 10.05
CA ASN A 74 1.17 15.59 10.56
C ASN A 74 1.35 14.07 10.45
N SER A 75 0.49 13.36 9.73
CA SER A 75 0.70 11.93 9.50
C SER A 75 2.09 11.70 8.87
N PRO A 76 2.91 10.80 9.46
CA PRO A 76 4.24 10.47 8.94
C PRO A 76 4.17 9.61 7.66
N PHE A 77 3.00 9.09 7.32
CA PHE A 77 2.77 8.23 6.16
C PHE A 77 2.58 9.05 4.88
N ARG A 78 3.67 9.59 4.36
CA ARG A 78 3.72 10.37 3.11
C ARG A 78 4.27 9.52 1.98
N THR A 79 3.57 9.49 0.87
CA THR A 79 3.91 8.71 -0.31
C THR A 79 3.23 9.30 -1.54
N GLN A 80 2.99 8.51 -2.57
CA GLN A 80 2.25 8.89 -3.76
C GLN A 80 1.07 7.94 -3.97
N ARG A 81 0.00 8.45 -4.58
CA ARG A 81 -1.00 7.62 -5.26
C ARG A 81 -0.56 7.41 -6.71
N LEU A 82 -0.83 6.23 -7.24
CA LEU A 82 -0.57 5.89 -8.65
C LEU A 82 -1.90 5.80 -9.39
N THR A 83 -2.06 6.60 -10.43
CA THR A 83 -3.18 6.51 -11.37
C THR A 83 -2.68 5.97 -12.70
N LEU A 84 -3.32 4.90 -13.18
CA LEU A 84 -3.12 4.33 -14.51
C LEU A 84 -4.31 4.68 -15.39
N SER A 85 -4.06 5.37 -16.49
CA SER A 85 -5.09 5.69 -17.49
C SER A 85 -4.90 4.82 -18.72
N PHE A 86 -5.92 4.03 -19.10
CA PHE A 86 -5.89 3.20 -20.31
C PHE A 86 -7.31 2.99 -20.86
N ALA A 87 -7.47 2.95 -22.18
CA ALA A 87 -8.76 2.69 -22.85
C ALA A 87 -9.94 3.52 -22.30
N GLY A 88 -9.71 4.78 -21.92
CA GLY A 88 -10.73 5.68 -21.36
C GLY A 88 -11.13 5.37 -19.90
N ARG A 89 -10.37 4.52 -19.20
CA ARG A 89 -10.60 4.14 -17.80
C ARG A 89 -9.39 4.50 -16.95
N GLN A 90 -9.65 4.64 -15.65
CA GLN A 90 -8.61 4.88 -14.65
C GLN A 90 -8.62 3.76 -13.61
N VAL A 91 -7.42 3.29 -13.26
CA VAL A 91 -7.16 2.46 -12.09
C VAL A 91 -6.31 3.27 -11.13
N VAL A 92 -6.81 3.45 -9.90
CA VAL A 92 -6.12 4.27 -8.90
C VAL A 92 -5.71 3.41 -7.71
N PHE A 93 -4.43 3.44 -7.40
CA PHE A 93 -3.82 2.81 -6.24
C PHE A 93 -3.60 3.86 -5.15
N VAL A 94 -4.26 3.70 -4.02
CA VAL A 94 -4.22 4.62 -2.88
C VAL A 94 -3.63 3.90 -1.67
N PRO A 95 -2.40 4.22 -1.25
CA PRO A 95 -1.82 3.61 -0.08
C PRO A 95 -2.54 3.97 1.22
N ASP A 96 -2.69 3.00 2.11
CA ASP A 96 -3.16 3.21 3.46
C ASP A 96 -1.98 3.42 4.42
N ALA A 97 -2.27 4.02 5.57
CA ALA A 97 -1.30 4.12 6.65
C ALA A 97 -0.93 2.71 7.13
N MET A 98 0.31 2.54 7.58
CA MET A 98 0.80 1.24 8.02
C MET A 98 -0.13 0.60 9.05
N GLY A 99 -0.55 -0.63 8.73
CA GLY A 99 -1.45 -1.42 9.54
C GLY A 99 -0.76 -2.08 10.74
N PRO A 100 -1.52 -2.86 11.53
CA PRO A 100 -0.96 -3.61 12.64
C PRO A 100 0.16 -4.55 12.17
N LYS A 101 1.18 -4.72 13.01
CA LYS A 101 2.35 -5.58 12.73
C LYS A 101 3.12 -5.20 11.45
N GLY A 102 3.07 -3.93 11.02
CA GLY A 102 3.82 -3.48 9.84
C GLY A 102 3.18 -3.87 8.51
N LEU A 103 1.91 -4.27 8.50
CA LEU A 103 1.17 -4.57 7.28
C LEU A 103 1.13 -3.32 6.38
N ILE A 104 1.54 -3.49 5.12
CA ILE A 104 1.40 -2.45 4.10
C ILE A 104 0.15 -2.79 3.29
N SER A 105 -0.76 -1.82 3.14
CA SER A 105 -1.97 -2.00 2.34
C SER A 105 -2.18 -0.86 1.36
N ILE A 106 -2.72 -1.18 0.18
CA ILE A 106 -3.05 -0.24 -0.88
C ILE A 106 -4.46 -0.59 -1.37
N ALA A 107 -5.38 0.36 -1.30
CA ALA A 107 -6.68 0.25 -1.94
C ALA A 107 -6.52 0.47 -3.46
N ALA A 108 -7.06 -0.43 -4.27
CA ALA A 108 -7.08 -0.30 -5.71
C ALA A 108 -8.52 -0.12 -6.20
N THR A 109 -8.79 1.02 -6.81
CA THR A 109 -10.10 1.34 -7.40
C THR A 109 -10.02 1.25 -8.92
N GLY A 110 -11.15 0.95 -9.58
CA GLY A 110 -11.21 0.82 -11.04
C GLY A 110 -10.75 -0.54 -11.59
N LEU A 111 -10.23 -1.45 -10.75
CA LEU A 111 -9.87 -2.83 -11.14
C LEU A 111 -11.06 -3.79 -11.28
N SER A 112 -12.27 -3.32 -10.96
CA SER A 112 -13.49 -4.08 -11.10
C SER A 112 -14.50 -3.34 -11.97
N VAL A 113 -15.28 -4.10 -12.74
CA VAL A 113 -16.50 -3.60 -13.39
C VAL A 113 -17.66 -3.45 -12.40
N HIS A 114 -17.56 -4.07 -11.22
CA HIS A 114 -18.58 -3.98 -10.18
C HIS A 114 -18.23 -2.86 -9.20
N ALA A 115 -19.01 -1.78 -9.20
CA ALA A 115 -18.77 -0.61 -8.35
C ALA A 115 -18.75 -0.90 -6.83
N GLN A 116 -19.31 -2.03 -6.39
CA GLN A 116 -19.33 -2.45 -4.99
C GLN A 116 -18.13 -3.34 -4.60
N GLU A 117 -17.31 -3.75 -5.56
CA GLU A 117 -16.12 -4.56 -5.29
C GLU A 117 -14.96 -3.68 -4.87
N GLN A 118 -14.46 -3.93 -3.66
CA GLN A 118 -13.23 -3.34 -3.15
C GLN A 118 -12.07 -4.27 -3.45
N VAL A 119 -11.00 -3.72 -4.00
CA VAL A 119 -9.74 -4.43 -4.21
C VAL A 119 -8.69 -3.83 -3.27
N SER A 120 -7.97 -4.69 -2.58
CA SER A 120 -6.83 -4.29 -1.75
C SER A 120 -5.61 -5.13 -2.09
N LEU A 121 -4.45 -4.47 -2.14
CA LEU A 121 -3.15 -5.11 -2.18
C LEU A 121 -2.53 -5.05 -0.79
N THR A 122 -1.99 -6.15 -0.31
CA THR A 122 -1.35 -6.25 1.00
C THR A 122 0.02 -6.88 0.91
N LEU A 123 0.97 -6.37 1.69
CA LEU A 123 2.29 -6.96 1.90
C LEU A 123 2.53 -7.10 3.41
N ASP A 124 2.70 -8.34 3.86
CA ASP A 124 3.01 -8.64 5.26
C ASP A 124 4.42 -8.17 5.64
N ALA A 125 4.63 -7.89 6.93
CA ALA A 125 5.93 -7.52 7.46
C ALA A 125 6.98 -8.64 7.42
N ASP A 126 6.67 -9.86 7.00
CA ASP A 126 7.69 -10.87 6.68
C ASP A 126 7.57 -11.34 5.21
N GLY A 127 6.62 -10.76 4.48
CA GLY A 127 6.31 -11.12 3.10
C GLY A 127 7.25 -10.46 2.11
N SER A 128 7.57 -11.20 1.05
CA SER A 128 8.24 -10.68 -0.14
C SER A 128 7.28 -10.46 -1.32
N GLU A 129 6.04 -10.92 -1.20
CA GLU A 129 5.09 -10.99 -2.31
C GLU A 129 3.79 -10.26 -1.97
N TRP A 130 3.38 -9.37 -2.87
CA TRP A 130 2.10 -8.68 -2.76
C TRP A 130 0.95 -9.64 -2.98
N GLN A 131 -0.07 -9.50 -2.16
CA GLN A 131 -1.29 -10.27 -2.23
C GLN A 131 -2.46 -9.35 -2.57
N MET A 132 -3.30 -9.79 -3.51
CA MET A 132 -4.52 -9.10 -3.90
C MET A 132 -5.73 -9.82 -3.35
N THR A 133 -6.55 -9.09 -2.61
CA THR A 133 -7.81 -9.55 -2.06
C THR A 133 -8.94 -8.71 -2.64
N ARG A 134 -10.09 -9.35 -2.86
CA ARG A 134 -11.31 -8.68 -3.31
C ARG A 134 -12.40 -8.87 -2.28
N ARG A 135 -13.25 -7.88 -2.13
CA ARG A 135 -14.35 -7.91 -1.18
C ARG A 135 -15.59 -7.28 -1.77
N ILE A 136 -16.73 -7.95 -1.61
CA ILE A 136 -18.06 -7.44 -1.95
C ILE A 136 -18.92 -7.48 -0.69
N GLY A 137 -19.18 -6.31 -0.09
CA GLY A 137 -19.91 -6.20 1.17
C GLY A 137 -19.16 -6.90 2.33
N VAL A 138 -19.71 -8.00 2.85
CA VAL A 138 -19.08 -8.82 3.91
C VAL A 138 -18.38 -10.07 3.36
N LYS A 139 -18.51 -10.35 2.07
CA LYS A 139 -17.87 -11.50 1.43
C LYS A 139 -16.48 -11.13 0.96
N GLU A 140 -15.48 -11.76 1.55
CA GLU A 140 -14.10 -11.70 1.10
C GLU A 140 -13.85 -12.87 0.14
N SER A 141 -13.30 -12.55 -1.04
CA SER A 141 -12.88 -13.53 -2.04
C SER A 141 -11.51 -14.09 -1.68
N ALA A 142 -11.10 -15.18 -2.34
CA ALA A 142 -9.78 -15.74 -2.17
C ALA A 142 -8.68 -14.69 -2.47
N THR A 143 -7.65 -14.69 -1.63
CA THR A 143 -6.44 -13.90 -1.83
C THR A 143 -5.56 -14.55 -2.88
N HIS A 144 -5.04 -13.75 -3.81
CA HIS A 144 -4.19 -14.21 -4.90
C HIS A 144 -2.87 -13.44 -4.89
N GLN A 145 -1.79 -14.07 -5.33
CA GLN A 145 -0.54 -13.35 -5.53
C GLN A 145 -0.69 -12.30 -6.64
N PHE A 146 -0.22 -11.09 -6.38
CA PHE A 146 -0.26 -9.99 -7.33
C PHE A 146 0.97 -10.04 -8.24
N THR A 147 0.83 -10.71 -9.37
CA THR A 147 1.88 -10.89 -10.39
C THR A 147 1.54 -10.13 -11.67
N ALA A 148 2.53 -9.98 -12.57
CA ALA A 148 2.34 -9.38 -13.89
C ALA A 148 1.18 -10.02 -14.67
N ASP A 149 1.16 -11.36 -14.76
CA ASP A 149 0.12 -12.10 -15.49
C ASP A 149 -1.26 -11.92 -14.86
N TYR A 150 -1.32 -11.97 -13.52
CA TYR A 150 -2.59 -11.77 -12.82
C TYR A 150 -3.13 -10.37 -13.07
N PHE A 151 -2.27 -9.36 -12.96
CA PHE A 151 -2.63 -7.96 -13.20
C PHE A 151 -3.05 -7.71 -14.64
N ALA A 152 -2.30 -8.22 -15.62
CA ALA A 152 -2.65 -8.11 -17.04
C ALA A 152 -4.02 -8.72 -17.35
N ARG A 153 -4.33 -9.90 -16.79
CA ARG A 153 -5.67 -10.51 -16.92
C ARG A 153 -6.76 -9.62 -16.34
N GLN A 154 -6.52 -8.94 -15.22
CA GLN A 154 -7.49 -8.01 -14.66
C GLN A 154 -7.74 -6.82 -15.59
N LEU A 155 -6.69 -6.21 -16.12
CA LEU A 155 -6.82 -5.10 -17.05
C LEU A 155 -7.56 -5.49 -18.33
N GLN A 156 -7.33 -6.71 -18.85
CA GLN A 156 -8.04 -7.22 -20.03
C GLN A 156 -9.56 -7.29 -19.81
N THR A 157 -10.02 -7.62 -18.60
CA THR A 157 -11.46 -7.64 -18.30
C THR A 157 -12.13 -6.26 -18.35
N LEU A 158 -11.33 -5.20 -18.28
CA LEU A 158 -11.80 -3.82 -18.27
C LEU A 158 -11.84 -3.20 -19.67
N VAL A 159 -11.17 -3.82 -20.65
CA VAL A 159 -11.18 -3.37 -22.05
C VAL A 159 -12.54 -3.69 -22.67
N PRO A 160 -13.25 -2.71 -23.24
CA PRO A 160 -14.52 -2.95 -23.92
C PRO A 160 -14.33 -3.95 -25.07
N GLN A 161 -15.12 -5.02 -25.10
CA GLN A 161 -15.05 -6.02 -26.18
C GLN A 161 -15.79 -5.60 -27.47
N HIS A 162 -16.43 -4.43 -27.46
CA HIS A 162 -17.08 -3.85 -28.64
C HIS A 162 -16.74 -2.36 -28.77
N PRO A 163 -16.35 -1.88 -29.97
CA PRO A 163 -16.31 -0.45 -30.23
C PRO A 163 -17.75 0.09 -30.20
N VAL A 164 -17.94 1.21 -29.52
CA VAL A 164 -19.16 2.04 -29.64
C VAL A 164 -19.19 2.67 -31.02
#